data_AF-A0A7S2X6Z8-F1
#
_entry.id   AF-A0A7S2X6Z8-F1
#
_cell.length_a   1.000
_cell.length_b   1.000
_cell.length_c   1.000
_cell.angle_alpha   90.00
_cell.angle_beta   90.00
_cell.angle_gamma   90.00
#
_symmetry.space_group_name_H-M   'P 1'
#
loop_
_entity.id
_entity.type
_entity.pdbx_description
1 polymer ?
#
loop_
_entity_poly.entity_id
_entity_poly.type
_entity_poly.pdbx_seq_one_letter_code
_entity_poly.pdbx_strand_id
1 'polypeptide(L)'
;KQWQRCTLLTAFFYPSLVFTLIFFLNLFVWAEGSSSAIPFFSMISVLMLWFGISVPLTFLGAYYGYRKDVDKQPVKTQDIPRQIPEQPWYMSAPLTILMGGVLPFGAVFVELFFILS
;
A
#
# COMPACT_ATOMS: atom_id res chain seq x y z
N LYS A 1 -21.46 -6.20 3.39
CA LYS A 1 -20.84 -5.61 4.61
C LYS A 1 -19.33 -5.79 4.66
N GLN A 2 -18.79 -7.01 4.50
CA GLN A 2 -17.33 -7.23 4.49
C GLN A 2 -16.62 -6.46 3.37
N TRP A 3 -17.19 -6.45 2.16
CA TRP A 3 -16.60 -5.75 1.02
C TRP A 3 -16.39 -4.26 1.24
N GLN A 4 -17.39 -3.57 1.80
CA GLN A 4 -17.30 -2.14 2.11
C GLN A 4 -16.20 -1.84 3.12
N ARG A 5 -16.04 -2.72 4.13
CA ARG A 5 -14.97 -2.60 5.13
C ARG A 5 -13.59 -2.82 4.50
N CYS A 6 -13.45 -3.81 3.62
CA CYS A 6 -12.19 -4.05 2.90
C CYS A 6 -11.85 -2.86 1.98
N THR A 7 -12.82 -2.36 1.21
CA THR A 7 -12.63 -1.18 0.34
C THR A 7 -12.24 0.05 1.15
N LEU A 8 -12.89 0.30 2.28
CA LEU A 8 -12.56 1.42 3.17
C LEU A 8 -11.15 1.27 3.74
N LEU A 9 -10.80 0.09 4.25
CA LEU A 9 -9.45 -0.19 4.75
C LEU A 9 -8.41 0.02 3.66
N THR A 10 -8.63 -0.47 2.44
CA THR A 10 -7.69 -0.27 1.33
C THR A 10 -7.56 1.19 0.92
N ALA A 11 -8.68 1.92 0.84
CA ALA A 11 -8.70 3.32 0.41
C ALA A 11 -8.01 4.26 1.41
N PHE A 12 -8.04 3.92 2.71
CA PHE A 12 -7.52 4.78 3.77
C PHE A 12 -6.22 4.31 4.41
N PHE A 13 -6.04 3.01 4.66
CA PHE A 13 -4.97 2.51 5.52
C PHE A 13 -3.58 2.85 4.97
N TYR A 14 -3.29 2.47 3.73
CA TYR A 14 -1.97 2.70 3.16
C TYR A 14 -1.69 4.19 2.89
N PRO A 15 -2.59 4.95 2.21
CA PRO A 15 -2.31 6.36 1.95
C PRO A 15 -2.24 7.21 3.21
N SER A 16 -3.06 6.92 4.24
CA SER A 16 -2.99 7.65 5.52
C SER A 16 -1.67 7.42 6.24
N LEU A 17 -1.17 6.18 6.27
CA LEU A 17 0.10 5.85 6.92
C LEU A 17 1.26 6.59 6.24
N VAL A 18 1.32 6.55 4.90
CA VAL A 18 2.36 7.24 4.12
C VAL A 18 2.26 8.75 4.27
N PHE A 19 1.07 9.32 4.15
CA PHE A 19 0.85 10.76 4.28
C PHE A 19 1.24 11.26 5.67
N THR A 20 0.87 10.53 6.73
CA THR A 20 1.20 10.87 8.12
C THR A 20 2.72 10.87 8.33
N LEU A 21 3.41 9.83 7.86
CA LEU A 21 4.86 9.74 7.97
C LEU A 21 5.57 10.87 7.22
N ILE A 22 5.17 11.15 5.98
CA ILE A 22 5.73 12.25 5.19
C ILE A 22 5.44 13.59 5.87
N PHE A 23 4.23 13.82 6.38
CA PHE A 23 3.87 15.06 7.06
C PHE A 23 4.74 15.29 8.29
N PHE A 24 4.89 14.30 9.16
CA PHE A 24 5.74 14.41 10.34
C PHE A 24 7.20 14.68 9.98
N LEU A 25 7.76 13.95 9.00
CA LEU A 25 9.12 14.21 8.53
C LEU A 25 9.25 15.62 7.94
N ASN A 26 8.26 16.07 7.17
CA ASN A 26 8.26 17.39 6.55
C ASN A 26 8.19 18.53 7.58
N LEU A 27 7.57 18.32 8.75
CA LEU A 27 7.60 19.30 9.85
C LEU A 27 9.03 19.55 10.35
N PHE A 28 9.86 18.50 10.47
CA PHE A 28 11.26 18.66 10.84
C PHE A 28 12.06 19.38 9.74
N VAL A 29 11.82 19.03 8.47
CA VAL A 29 12.50 19.66 7.33
C VAL A 29 12.15 21.16 7.22
N TRP A 30 10.90 21.54 7.52
CA TRP A 30 10.50 22.94 7.62
C TRP A 30 11.15 23.68 8.78
N ALA A 31 11.33 23.03 9.94
CA ALA A 31 11.99 23.65 11.10
C ALA A 31 13.45 24.02 10.80
N GLU A 32 14.14 23.19 10.02
CA GLU A 32 15.53 23.42 9.55
C GLU A 32 15.61 24.40 8.37
N GLY A 33 14.48 24.86 7.81
CA GLY A 33 14.47 25.78 6.67
C GLY A 33 15.06 25.19 5.38
N SER A 34 15.09 23.85 5.27
CA SER A 34 15.73 23.18 4.14
C SER A 34 14.95 23.37 2.84
N SER A 35 15.67 23.61 1.74
CA SER A 35 15.10 23.71 0.38
C SER A 35 14.43 22.41 -0.09
N SER A 36 14.69 21.29 0.59
CA SER A 36 14.05 19.99 0.31
C SER A 36 12.67 19.86 0.95
N ALA A 37 12.17 20.88 1.65
CA ALA A 37 10.85 20.83 2.27
C ALA A 37 9.73 20.85 1.21
N ILE A 38 8.74 19.98 1.38
CA ILE A 38 7.57 19.93 0.51
C ILE A 38 6.74 21.19 0.77
N PRO A 39 6.41 22.00 -0.26
CA PRO A 39 5.57 23.17 -0.10
C PRO A 39 4.17 22.81 0.41
N PHE A 40 3.58 23.67 1.24
CA PHE A 40 2.25 23.43 1.83
C PHE A 40 1.17 23.15 0.78
N PHE A 41 1.20 23.86 -0.35
CA PHE A 41 0.24 23.67 -1.44
C PHE A 41 0.35 22.29 -2.09
N SER A 42 1.55 21.74 -2.18
CA SER A 42 1.77 20.37 -2.69
C SER A 42 1.20 19.31 -1.75
N MET A 43 1.18 19.58 -0.44
CA MET A 43 0.52 18.68 0.51
C MET A 43 -1.00 18.67 0.34
N ILE A 44 -1.60 19.85 0.15
CA ILE A 44 -3.03 20.00 -0.12
C ILE A 44 -3.39 19.34 -1.45
N SER A 45 -2.57 19.49 -2.49
CA SER A 45 -2.86 18.88 -3.80
C SER A 45 -2.87 17.34 -3.71
N VAL A 46 -1.93 16.74 -2.97
CA VAL A 46 -1.93 15.29 -2.71
C VAL A 46 -3.17 14.86 -1.94
N LEU A 47 -3.60 15.61 -0.92
CA LEU A 47 -4.85 15.34 -0.20
C LEU A 47 -6.06 15.41 -1.13
N MET A 48 -6.16 16.45 -1.97
CA MET A 48 -7.25 16.61 -2.94
C MET A 48 -7.28 15.48 -3.96
N LEU A 49 -6.13 15.04 -4.47
CA LEU A 49 -6.05 13.89 -5.37
C LEU A 49 -6.47 12.59 -4.67
N TRP A 50 -6.10 12.42 -3.41
CA TRP A 50 -6.47 11.25 -2.63
C TRP A 50 -7.98 11.20 -2.37
N PHE A 51 -8.56 12.22 -1.74
CA PHE A 51 -9.99 12.25 -1.42
C PHE A 51 -10.89 12.47 -2.65
N GLY A 52 -10.44 13.27 -3.61
CA GLY A 52 -11.23 13.66 -4.79
C GLY A 52 -11.19 12.66 -5.93
N ILE A 53 -10.12 11.88 -6.07
CA ILE A 53 -9.96 10.92 -7.19
C ILE A 53 -9.76 9.50 -6.68
N SER A 54 -8.73 9.26 -5.86
CA SER A 54 -8.36 7.90 -5.46
C SER A 54 -9.45 7.19 -4.65
N VAL A 55 -10.02 7.86 -3.64
CA VAL A 55 -11.12 7.32 -2.84
C VAL A 55 -12.36 7.00 -3.70
N PRO A 56 -12.96 7.93 -4.46
CA PRO A 56 -14.13 7.59 -5.26
C PRO A 56 -13.83 6.51 -6.31
N LEU A 57 -12.66 6.51 -6.93
CA LEU A 57 -12.29 5.51 -7.93
C LEU A 57 -12.15 4.10 -7.32
N THR A 58 -11.57 3.98 -6.12
CA THR A 58 -11.49 2.69 -5.41
C THR A 58 -12.87 2.16 -5.01
N PHE A 59 -13.77 3.05 -4.57
CA PHE A 59 -15.16 2.67 -4.28
C PHE A 59 -15.94 2.27 -5.53
N LEU A 60 -15.79 2.99 -6.64
CA LEU A 60 -16.41 2.63 -7.92
C LEU A 60 -15.88 1.29 -8.43
N GLY A 61 -14.56 1.10 -8.44
CA GLY A 61 -13.94 -0.17 -8.85
C GLY A 61 -14.41 -1.35 -8.00
N ALA A 62 -14.48 -1.18 -6.68
CA ALA A 62 -15.03 -2.19 -5.78
C ALA A 62 -16.52 -2.45 -6.07
N TYR A 63 -17.33 -1.42 -6.26
CA TYR A 63 -18.76 -1.57 -6.54
C TYR A 63 -19.02 -2.37 -7.82
N TYR A 64 -18.32 -2.05 -8.91
CA TYR A 64 -18.45 -2.80 -10.17
C TYR A 64 -17.88 -4.22 -10.04
N GLY A 65 -16.75 -4.38 -9.35
CA GLY A 65 -16.13 -5.70 -9.12
C GLY A 65 -17.04 -6.64 -8.33
N TYR A 66 -17.72 -6.16 -7.30
CA TYR A 66 -18.64 -6.97 -6.49
C TYR A 66 -19.98 -7.26 -7.17
N ARG A 67 -20.39 -6.46 -8.16
CA ARG A 67 -21.61 -6.71 -8.95
C ARG A 67 -21.38 -7.68 -10.11
N LYS A 68 -20.12 -7.90 -10.52
CA LYS A 68 -19.81 -8.86 -11.57
C LYS A 68 -20.03 -10.28 -11.02
N ASP A 69 -20.80 -11.08 -11.73
CA ASP A 69 -20.94 -12.51 -11.42
C ASP A 69 -19.58 -13.20 -11.48
N VAL A 70 -19.38 -14.17 -10.59
CA VAL A 70 -18.17 -14.99 -10.58
C VAL A 70 -18.18 -15.82 -11.86
N ASP A 71 -17.19 -15.57 -12.73
CA ASP A 71 -17.02 -16.33 -13.97
C ASP A 71 -16.96 -17.83 -13.64
N LYS A 72 -17.72 -18.65 -14.37
CA LYS A 72 -17.74 -20.10 -14.14
C LYS A 72 -16.33 -20.64 -14.35
N GLN A 73 -15.81 -21.28 -13.30
CA GLN A 73 -14.52 -21.94 -13.30
C GLN A 73 -14.38 -22.80 -14.59
N PRO A 74 -13.37 -22.57 -15.44
CA PRO A 74 -13.25 -23.23 -16.75
C PRO A 74 -12.89 -24.73 -16.65
N VAL A 75 -12.78 -25.25 -15.43
CA VAL A 75 -12.36 -26.62 -15.13
C VAL A 75 -13.42 -27.31 -14.28
N LYS A 76 -13.69 -28.57 -14.60
CA LYS A 76 -14.51 -29.45 -13.75
C LYS A 76 -13.84 -29.55 -12.38
N THR A 77 -14.50 -29.05 -11.34
CA THR A 77 -14.09 -29.27 -9.95
C THR A 77 -14.31 -30.75 -9.61
N GLN A 78 -13.34 -31.39 -8.96
CA GLN A 78 -13.55 -32.69 -8.34
C GLN A 78 -14.32 -32.49 -7.03
N ASP A 79 -15.25 -33.39 -6.70
CA ASP A 79 -16.08 -33.30 -5.49
C ASP A 79 -15.26 -33.48 -4.20
N ILE A 80 -14.09 -34.11 -4.29
CA ILE A 80 -13.15 -34.26 -3.17
C ILE A 80 -12.26 -33.01 -3.13
N PRO A 81 -12.32 -32.19 -2.06
CA PRO A 81 -11.44 -31.04 -1.92
C PRO A 81 -10.00 -31.52 -1.84
N ARG A 82 -9.14 -30.96 -2.69
CA ARG A 82 -7.71 -31.25 -2.66
C ARG A 82 -7.16 -30.81 -1.30
N GLN A 83 -6.31 -31.63 -0.68
CA GLN A 83 -5.63 -31.22 0.55
C GLN A 83 -4.75 -30.01 0.24
N ILE A 84 -4.93 -28.94 1.02
CA ILE A 84 -4.07 -27.75 0.93
C ILE A 84 -2.73 -28.14 1.56
N PRO A 85 -1.61 -28.03 0.82
CA PRO A 85 -0.30 -28.35 1.38
C PRO A 85 -0.01 -27.43 2.57
N GLU A 86 0.65 -27.95 3.60
CA GLU A 86 1.08 -27.13 4.73
C GLU A 86 2.05 -26.04 4.24
N GLN A 87 1.85 -24.81 4.73
CA GLN A 87 2.68 -23.68 4.36
C GLN A 87 4.12 -23.92 4.83
N PRO A 88 5.12 -23.92 3.92
CA PRO A 88 6.51 -24.05 4.32
C PRO A 88 6.93 -22.90 5.26
N TRP A 89 7.77 -23.21 6.24
CA TRP A 89 8.20 -22.25 7.27
C TRP A 89 8.78 -20.95 6.70
N TYR A 90 9.49 -21.02 5.57
CA TYR A 90 10.13 -19.87 4.91
C TYR A 90 9.14 -18.95 4.17
N MET A 91 7.91 -19.42 3.91
CA MET A 91 6.83 -18.62 3.34
C MET A 91 5.99 -17.90 4.40
N SER A 92 6.41 -17.94 5.68
CA SER A 92 5.70 -17.23 6.74
C SER A 92 5.75 -15.71 6.51
N ALA A 93 4.62 -15.03 6.75
CA ALA A 93 4.48 -13.59 6.57
C ALA A 93 5.65 -12.75 7.12
N PRO A 94 6.15 -12.94 8.36
CA PRO A 94 7.26 -12.13 8.86
C PRO A 94 8.57 -12.34 8.07
N LEU A 95 8.88 -13.57 7.68
CA LEU A 95 10.09 -13.85 6.89
C LEU A 95 10.00 -13.28 5.48
N THR A 96 8.83 -13.40 4.83
CA THR A 96 8.60 -12.84 3.49
C THR A 96 8.68 -11.31 3.50
N ILE A 97 8.12 -10.65 4.52
CA ILE A 97 8.20 -9.19 4.67
C ILE A 97 9.66 -8.74 4.86
N LEU A 98 10.42 -9.41 5.72
CA LEU A 98 11.85 -9.10 5.94
C LEU A 98 12.67 -9.27 4.66
N MET A 99 12.56 -10.44 4.01
CA MET A 99 13.30 -10.74 2.79
C MET A 99 12.95 -9.78 1.65
N GLY A 100 11.67 -9.43 1.48
CA GLY A 100 11.23 -8.45 0.49
C GLY A 100 11.75 -7.04 0.76
N GLY A 101 11.96 -6.68 2.03
CA GLY A 101 12.48 -5.38 2.45
C GLY A 101 13.99 -5.21 2.27
N VAL A 102 14.77 -6.27 2.09
CA VAL A 102 16.23 -6.19 1.95
C VAL A 102 16.64 -5.40 0.71
N LEU A 103 15.95 -5.58 -0.41
CA LEU A 103 16.25 -4.89 -1.67
C LEU A 103 16.09 -3.37 -1.57
N PRO A 104 14.92 -2.81 -1.18
CA PRO A 104 14.77 -1.37 -1.03
C PRO A 104 15.66 -0.80 0.09
N PHE A 105 15.91 -1.56 1.17
CA PHE A 105 16.85 -1.14 2.21
C PHE A 105 18.27 -0.97 1.67
N GLY A 106 18.76 -1.94 0.89
CA GLY A 106 20.09 -1.88 0.28
C GLY A 106 20.24 -0.70 -0.68
N ALA A 107 19.21 -0.40 -1.47
CA ALA A 107 19.20 0.76 -2.38
C ALA A 107 19.37 2.08 -1.61
N VAL A 108 18.55 2.30 -0.57
CA VAL A 108 18.62 3.52 0.26
C VAL A 108 19.93 3.60 1.04
N PHE A 109 20.44 2.47 1.54
CA PHE A 109 21.71 2.43 2.26
C PHE A 109 22.89 2.91 1.40
N VAL A 110 22.96 2.46 0.15
CA VAL A 110 24.03 2.88 -0.78
C VAL A 110 23.92 4.37 -1.09
N GLU A 111 22.71 4.90 -1.33
CA GLU A 111 22.51 6.34 -1.54
C GLU A 111 22.94 7.16 -0.32
N LEU A 112 22.55 6.74 0.88
CA LEU A 112 22.95 7.43 2.12
C LEU A 112 24.46 7.39 2.34
N PHE A 113 25.12 6.28 2.01
CA PHE A 113 26.57 6.19 2.09
C PHE A 113 27.25 7.23 1.20
N PHE A 114 26.79 7.39 -0.05
CA PHE A 114 27.34 8.41 -0.97
C PHE A 114 27.06 9.85 -0.54
N ILE A 115 25.93 10.11 0.11
CA ILE A 115 25.60 11.46 0.61
C ILE A 115 26.46 11.82 1.84
N LEU A 116 26.83 10.83 2.66
CA LEU A 116 27.56 11.02 3.92
C LEU A 116 29.09 10.85 3.79
N SER A 117 29.59 10.31 2.67
CA SER A 117 31.02 10.16 2.35
C SER A 117 31.56 11.37 1.60
#